data_AF-A0AAE4BM78-F1
#
_entry.id   AF-A0AAE4BM78-F1
#
_cell.length_a   1.000
_cell.length_b   1.000
_cell.length_c   1.000
_cell.angle_alpha   90.00
_cell.angle_beta   90.00
_cell.angle_gamma   90.00
#
_symmetry.space_group_name_H-M   'P 1'
#
loop_
_entity.id
_entity.type
_entity.pdbx_description
1 polymer ?
#
loop_
_entity_poly.entity_id
_entity_poly.type
_entity_poly.pdbx_seq_one_letter_code
_entity_poly.pdbx_strand_id
1 'polypeptide(L)'
;MARTAARPAPAHAPSTFQTLLGTAGISADIAALTALDDRNDTDAALTGLLRQALERWGYGLHHLQHTAHWTGETIELREGGRAVTDLSAEPARIAAAYATLAAPDERDLSSWAALPEGHRTDIRAAAQLRVLIEDARDFETTWTADKHGLHYRVWRTENPADGEVLTVEYARPTSAAQLLADAAWDVITRIKDRALQRELMDRSAQGGMLQAFLGARHKNAAANLDALPEAHFTIQANVGRLTGADARNFEAYRTLQRATADTLTSLQDHAVKQVAATLGGDL
;
A
#
# COMPACT_ATOMS: atom_id res chain seq x y z
N MET A 1 15.88 42.33 17.19
CA MET A 1 16.34 40.93 17.39
C MET A 1 15.12 40.03 17.40
N ALA A 2 14.90 39.33 16.29
CA ALA A 2 13.76 38.42 16.15
C ALA A 2 14.03 37.17 16.99
N ARG A 3 13.09 36.83 17.88
CA ARG A 3 13.07 35.54 18.58
C ARG A 3 12.74 34.47 17.56
N THR A 4 13.75 33.68 17.17
CA THR A 4 13.57 32.45 16.43
C THR A 4 12.68 31.53 17.27
N ALA A 5 11.45 31.29 16.82
CA ALA A 5 10.60 30.28 17.42
C ALA A 5 11.31 28.93 17.26
N ALA A 6 11.64 28.29 18.39
CA ALA A 6 12.18 26.94 18.38
C ALA A 6 11.15 26.00 17.73
N ARG A 7 11.54 25.38 16.61
CA ARG A 7 10.81 24.26 16.02
C ARG A 7 10.71 23.17 17.10
N PRO A 8 9.51 22.61 17.38
CA PRO A 8 9.42 21.49 18.31
C PRO A 8 10.27 20.33 17.77
N ALA A 9 11.06 19.72 18.65
CA ALA A 9 11.96 18.63 18.29
C ALA A 9 11.16 17.42 17.76
N PRO A 10 11.51 16.79 16.62
CA PRO A 10 10.80 15.61 16.17
C PRO A 10 11.49 14.38 16.76
N ALA A 11 10.94 13.86 17.86
CA ALA A 11 11.33 12.57 18.44
C ALA A 11 10.39 11.43 18.00
N HIS A 12 9.67 11.58 16.89
CA HIS A 12 8.53 10.71 16.51
C HIS A 12 8.65 10.02 15.15
N ALA A 13 9.72 10.24 14.38
CA ALA A 13 9.82 9.68 13.03
C ALA A 13 9.79 8.13 12.97
N PRO A 14 10.45 7.39 13.88
CA PRO A 14 10.32 5.93 13.93
C PRO A 14 8.87 5.46 14.15
N SER A 15 8.15 6.08 15.10
CA SER A 15 6.74 5.78 15.33
C SER A 15 5.85 6.17 14.14
N THR A 16 6.11 7.31 13.50
CA THR A 16 5.36 7.74 12.32
C THR A 16 5.55 6.78 11.15
N PHE A 17 6.79 6.30 10.92
CA PHE A 17 7.02 5.31 9.87
C PHE A 17 6.31 4.00 10.19
N GLN A 18 6.38 3.56 11.44
CA GLN A 18 5.71 2.34 11.88
C GLN A 18 4.19 2.44 11.67
N THR A 19 3.55 3.55 12.02
CA THR A 19 2.12 3.78 11.77
C THR A 19 1.82 3.79 10.26
N LEU A 20 2.66 4.47 9.46
CA LEU A 20 2.51 4.50 8.01
C LEU A 20 2.60 3.09 7.40
N LEU A 21 3.60 2.29 7.79
CA LEU A 21 3.75 0.89 7.37
C LEU A 21 2.57 0.01 7.83
N GLY A 22 1.96 0.33 8.97
CA GLY A 22 0.74 -0.30 9.45
C GLY A 22 -0.42 -0.23 8.45
N THR A 23 -0.54 0.86 7.68
CA THR A 23 -1.56 0.99 6.62
C THR A 23 -1.37 0.01 5.47
N ALA A 24 -0.15 -0.51 5.29
CA ALA A 24 0.18 -1.56 4.34
C ALA A 24 0.12 -2.97 4.99
N GLY A 25 -0.30 -3.10 6.26
CA GLY A 25 -0.30 -4.38 6.99
C GLY A 25 1.13 -4.88 7.28
N ILE A 26 2.08 -3.98 7.47
CA ILE A 26 3.48 -4.30 7.79
C ILE A 26 3.72 -3.93 9.26
N SER A 27 4.17 -4.91 10.04
CA SER A 27 4.58 -4.71 11.43
C SER A 27 6.10 -4.82 11.51
N ALA A 28 6.76 -3.74 11.91
CA ALA A 28 8.20 -3.66 12.08
C ALA A 28 8.54 -2.75 13.26
N ASP A 29 9.59 -3.09 13.99
CA ASP A 29 10.13 -2.24 15.07
C ASP A 29 11.12 -1.23 14.48
N ILE A 30 10.61 -0.08 14.07
CA ILE A 30 11.43 0.96 13.44
C ILE A 30 12.39 1.59 14.45
N ALA A 31 12.00 1.66 15.72
CA ALA A 31 12.87 2.19 16.77
C ALA A 31 14.14 1.32 16.88
N ALA A 32 13.99 -0.01 16.90
CA ALA A 32 15.12 -0.94 16.90
C ALA A 32 16.00 -0.80 15.65
N LEU A 33 15.40 -0.64 14.47
CA LEU A 33 16.17 -0.45 13.23
C LEU A 33 16.98 0.85 13.23
N THR A 34 16.38 1.96 13.67
CA THR A 34 17.07 3.27 13.71
C THR A 34 18.13 3.37 14.81
N ALA A 35 18.18 2.39 15.72
CA ALA A 35 19.17 2.28 16.79
C ALA A 35 20.40 1.43 16.39
N LEU A 36 20.43 0.87 15.18
CA LEU A 36 21.60 0.13 14.68
C LEU A 36 22.80 1.07 14.48
N ASP A 37 24.01 0.58 14.77
CA ASP A 37 25.25 1.34 14.62
C ASP A 37 25.64 1.53 13.14
N ASP A 38 25.34 0.56 12.27
CA ASP A 38 25.59 0.67 10.83
C ASP A 38 24.41 1.35 10.12
N ARG A 39 24.71 2.53 9.57
CA ARG A 39 23.74 3.35 8.85
C ARG A 39 23.31 2.74 7.51
N ASN A 40 24.20 2.02 6.83
CA ASN A 40 23.87 1.38 5.56
C ASN A 40 22.87 0.24 5.78
N ASP A 41 23.05 -0.54 6.85
CA ASP A 41 22.12 -1.60 7.22
C ASP A 41 20.75 -1.03 7.62
N THR A 42 20.74 0.10 8.34
CA THR A 42 19.52 0.83 8.68
C THR A 42 18.75 1.25 7.42
N ASP A 43 19.42 1.95 6.50
CA ASP A 43 18.78 2.46 5.28
C ASP A 43 18.31 1.33 4.35
N ALA A 44 19.07 0.23 4.27
CA ALA A 44 18.68 -0.96 3.51
C ALA A 44 17.41 -1.60 4.09
N ALA A 45 17.33 -1.75 5.42
CA ALA A 45 16.15 -2.28 6.09
C ALA A 45 14.92 -1.39 5.90
N LEU A 46 15.06 -0.07 6.10
CA LEU A 46 13.98 0.89 5.88
C LEU A 46 13.52 0.91 4.42
N THR A 47 14.46 0.82 3.48
CA THR A 47 14.18 0.74 2.05
C THR A 47 13.39 -0.51 1.69
N GLY A 48 13.74 -1.66 2.26
CA GLY A 48 12.98 -2.91 2.07
C GLY A 48 11.53 -2.77 2.53
N LEU A 49 11.31 -2.18 3.71
CA LEU A 49 9.97 -1.94 4.26
C LEU A 49 9.17 -0.94 3.41
N LEU A 50 9.79 0.15 2.96
CA LEU A 50 9.14 1.13 2.09
C LEU A 50 8.68 0.50 0.78
N ARG A 51 9.55 -0.29 0.13
CA ARG A 51 9.21 -0.96 -1.13
C ARG A 51 8.04 -1.92 -0.96
N GLN A 52 8.05 -2.71 0.11
CA GLN A 52 6.92 -3.59 0.43
C GLN A 52 5.62 -2.80 0.66
N ALA A 53 5.69 -1.63 1.31
CA ALA A 53 4.52 -0.77 1.49
C ALA A 53 4.00 -0.22 0.16
N LEU A 54 4.89 0.27 -0.71
CA LEU A 54 4.52 0.79 -2.04
C LEU A 54 3.90 -0.28 -2.94
N GLU A 55 4.41 -1.51 -2.87
CA GLU A 55 3.82 -2.67 -3.54
C GLU A 55 2.39 -2.94 -3.07
N ARG A 56 2.09 -2.70 -1.79
CA ARG A 56 0.76 -2.94 -1.23
C ARG A 56 -0.20 -1.77 -1.42
N TRP A 57 0.29 -0.54 -1.36
CA TRP A 57 -0.50 0.66 -1.66
C TRP A 57 -0.93 0.75 -3.13
N GLY A 58 -0.22 0.07 -4.03
CA GLY A 58 -0.68 -0.15 -5.40
C GLY A 58 -0.57 1.06 -6.33
N TYR A 59 0.31 2.01 -6.04
CA TYR A 59 0.59 3.15 -6.94
C TYR A 59 1.24 2.73 -8.27
N GLY A 60 1.68 1.47 -8.38
CA GLY A 60 2.30 0.91 -9.58
C GLY A 60 3.60 1.59 -9.99
N LEU A 61 4.45 1.88 -9.00
CA LEU A 61 5.72 2.59 -9.14
C LEU A 61 6.92 1.65 -9.25
N HIS A 62 6.73 0.44 -9.77
CA HIS A 62 7.77 -0.61 -9.86
C HIS A 62 8.95 -0.22 -10.74
N HIS A 63 8.73 0.67 -11.70
CA HIS A 63 9.75 1.21 -12.60
C HIS A 63 10.67 2.26 -11.94
N LEU A 64 10.34 2.71 -10.72
CA LEU A 64 11.10 3.71 -9.98
C LEU A 64 11.92 3.08 -8.86
N GLN A 65 13.09 3.66 -8.59
CA GLN A 65 13.94 3.24 -7.49
C GLN A 65 13.60 4.01 -6.22
N HIS A 66 12.79 3.41 -5.35
CA HIS A 66 12.45 3.97 -4.04
C HIS A 66 13.49 3.57 -2.99
N THR A 67 13.90 4.53 -2.17
CA THR A 67 14.75 4.33 -0.99
C THR A 67 14.25 5.13 0.19
N ALA A 68 14.53 4.62 1.40
CA ALA A 68 14.29 5.32 2.65
C ALA A 68 15.63 5.57 3.32
N HIS A 69 15.91 6.83 3.66
CA HIS A 69 17.17 7.25 4.25
C HIS A 69 16.90 7.82 5.64
N TRP A 70 17.46 7.20 6.67
CA TRP A 70 17.44 7.76 8.01
C TRP A 70 18.38 8.98 8.01
N THR A 71 17.96 10.11 8.58
CA THR A 71 18.78 11.33 8.74
C THR A 71 19.32 11.52 10.16
N GLY A 72 18.87 10.68 11.11
CA GLY A 72 19.17 10.79 12.54
C GLY A 72 18.10 11.54 13.31
N GLU A 73 17.21 12.24 12.60
CA GLU A 73 16.05 12.95 13.14
C GLU A 73 14.74 12.49 12.47
N THR A 74 14.77 12.32 11.14
CA THR A 74 13.62 11.89 10.33
C THR A 74 14.03 10.85 9.28
N ILE A 75 13.06 10.24 8.62
CA ILE A 75 13.30 9.37 7.47
C ILE A 75 12.89 10.13 6.21
N GLU A 76 13.83 10.30 5.29
CA GLU A 76 13.59 10.83 3.96
C GLU A 76 13.16 9.71 3.02
N LEU A 77 12.07 9.93 2.30
CA LEU A 77 11.60 9.02 1.25
C LEU A 77 12.06 9.56 -0.10
N ARG A 78 12.78 8.73 -0.85
CA ARG A 78 13.53 9.15 -2.04
C ARG A 78 13.17 8.31 -3.26
N GLU A 79 13.24 8.94 -4.42
CA GLU A 79 13.09 8.34 -5.75
C GLU A 79 14.32 8.72 -6.58
N GLY A 80 15.01 7.75 -7.17
CA GLY A 80 16.19 8.01 -8.00
C GLY A 80 17.31 8.78 -7.26
N GLY A 81 17.36 8.67 -5.94
CA GLY A 81 18.28 9.41 -5.06
C GLY A 81 17.80 10.82 -4.66
N ARG A 82 16.70 11.33 -5.23
CA ARG A 82 16.12 12.65 -4.90
C ARG A 82 15.05 12.50 -3.81
N ALA A 83 15.03 13.43 -2.84
CA ALA A 83 13.97 13.49 -1.84
C ALA A 83 12.62 13.81 -2.51
N VAL A 84 11.64 12.92 -2.26
CA VAL A 84 10.23 13.09 -2.66
C VAL A 84 9.47 13.76 -1.53
N THR A 85 9.63 13.25 -0.31
CA THR A 85 9.07 13.78 0.94
C THR A 85 9.89 13.25 2.13
N ASP A 86 9.56 13.68 3.34
CA ASP A 86 10.09 13.11 4.58
C ASP A 86 8.94 12.84 5.59
N LEU A 87 9.22 12.05 6.63
CA LEU A 87 8.22 11.65 7.62
C LEU A 87 7.83 12.71 8.66
N SER A 88 8.40 13.92 8.59
CA SER A 88 7.87 15.07 9.33
C SER A 88 6.65 15.69 8.63
N ALA A 89 6.38 15.33 7.37
CA ALA A 89 5.19 15.72 6.66
C ALA A 89 3.94 14.96 7.17
N GLU A 90 2.78 15.62 7.10
CA GLU A 90 1.50 14.98 7.38
C GLU A 90 1.19 13.86 6.37
N PRO A 91 0.46 12.79 6.78
CA PRO A 91 0.18 11.65 5.90
C PRO A 91 -0.45 12.03 4.56
N ALA A 92 -1.37 13.02 4.56
CA ALA A 92 -1.99 13.56 3.35
C ALA A 92 -0.95 14.08 2.34
N ARG A 93 0.10 14.76 2.83
CA ARG A 93 1.17 15.30 1.99
C ARG A 93 2.08 14.20 1.44
N ILE A 94 2.34 13.16 2.22
CA ILE A 94 3.09 11.98 1.76
C ILE A 94 2.31 11.27 0.66
N ALA A 95 1.01 11.03 0.86
CA ALA A 95 0.15 10.38 -0.13
C ALA A 95 0.07 11.20 -1.43
N ALA A 96 -0.11 12.53 -1.32
CA ALA A 96 -0.10 13.42 -2.47
C ALA A 96 1.22 13.39 -3.24
N ALA A 97 2.37 13.31 -2.54
CA ALA A 97 3.67 13.22 -3.19
C ALA A 97 3.80 11.94 -4.04
N TYR A 98 3.39 10.78 -3.52
CA TYR A 98 3.39 9.54 -4.30
C TYR A 98 2.34 9.50 -5.41
N ALA A 99 1.17 10.11 -5.18
CA ALA A 99 0.15 10.23 -6.21
C ALA A 99 0.65 11.00 -7.45
N THR A 100 1.56 11.97 -7.28
CA THR A 100 2.16 12.70 -8.43
C THR A 100 3.08 11.84 -9.30
N LEU A 101 3.55 10.70 -8.79
CA LEU A 101 4.37 9.74 -9.52
C LEU A 101 3.53 8.66 -10.20
N ALA A 102 2.26 8.51 -9.79
CA ALA A 102 1.34 7.50 -10.31
C ALA A 102 0.69 7.94 -11.62
N ALA A 103 0.20 6.97 -12.39
CA ALA A 103 -0.60 7.20 -13.59
C ALA A 103 -1.76 6.18 -13.66
N PRO A 104 -2.82 6.35 -12.85
CA PRO A 104 -3.97 5.45 -12.88
C PRO A 104 -4.73 5.56 -14.22
N ASP A 105 -5.22 4.43 -14.72
CA ASP A 105 -6.15 4.35 -15.85
C ASP A 105 -7.62 4.51 -15.40
N GLU A 106 -8.57 4.34 -16.31
CA GLU A 106 -10.01 4.45 -16.01
C GLU A 106 -10.57 3.42 -15.03
N ARG A 107 -9.77 2.41 -14.67
CA ARG A 107 -10.09 1.36 -13.69
C ARG A 107 -9.30 1.55 -12.40
N ASP A 108 -8.60 2.68 -12.25
CA ASP A 108 -7.65 2.96 -11.17
C ASP A 108 -6.46 1.99 -11.11
N LEU A 109 -6.14 1.31 -12.22
CA LEU A 109 -4.94 0.47 -12.34
C LEU A 109 -3.78 1.29 -12.91
N SER A 110 -2.55 1.00 -12.49
CA SER A 110 -1.39 1.72 -13.02
C SER A 110 -1.19 1.48 -14.52
N SER A 111 -1.09 2.56 -15.27
CA SER A 111 -0.74 2.59 -16.69
C SER A 111 0.75 2.35 -16.93
N TRP A 112 1.60 2.58 -15.92
CA TRP A 112 3.03 2.40 -16.03
C TRP A 112 3.41 0.93 -16.23
N ALA A 113 4.41 0.71 -17.09
CA ALA A 113 5.10 -0.57 -17.17
C ALA A 113 5.92 -0.80 -15.89
N ALA A 114 6.09 -2.05 -15.50
CA ALA A 114 7.07 -2.43 -14.48
C ALA A 114 8.49 -2.42 -15.05
N LEU A 115 8.64 -2.78 -16.34
CA LEU A 115 9.92 -2.80 -17.03
C LEU A 115 10.19 -1.47 -17.78
N PRO A 116 11.46 -1.04 -17.92
CA PRO A 116 11.81 0.26 -18.53
C PRO A 116 11.43 0.42 -20.01
N GLU A 117 11.60 -0.63 -20.82
CA GLU A 117 11.28 -0.64 -22.25
C GLU A 117 10.73 -2.01 -22.65
N GLY A 118 9.70 -2.04 -23.50
CA GLY A 118 9.21 -3.30 -24.06
C GLY A 118 7.74 -3.28 -24.46
N HIS A 119 7.37 -4.28 -25.25
CA HIS A 119 5.97 -4.57 -25.55
C HIS A 119 5.33 -5.31 -24.37
N ARG A 120 4.23 -4.77 -23.83
CA ARG A 120 3.40 -5.48 -22.86
C ARG A 120 2.44 -6.41 -23.59
N THR A 121 2.45 -7.67 -23.19
CA THR A 121 1.70 -8.73 -23.87
C THR A 121 0.32 -8.90 -23.25
N ASP A 122 -0.73 -8.84 -24.07
CA ASP A 122 -2.08 -9.26 -23.65
C ASP A 122 -2.15 -10.78 -23.55
N ILE A 123 -2.58 -11.29 -22.38
CA ILE A 123 -2.76 -12.72 -22.15
C ILE A 123 -4.13 -13.17 -22.66
N ARG A 124 -4.12 -14.03 -23.67
CA ARG A 124 -5.35 -14.60 -24.27
C ARG A 124 -5.62 -16.05 -23.84
N ALA A 125 -4.57 -16.76 -23.43
CA ALA A 125 -4.66 -18.16 -23.01
C ALA A 125 -3.54 -18.54 -22.04
N ALA A 126 -3.80 -19.51 -21.16
CA ALA A 126 -2.81 -20.01 -20.21
C ALA A 126 -1.56 -20.62 -20.89
N ALA A 127 -1.71 -21.21 -22.07
CA ALA A 127 -0.60 -21.76 -22.84
C ALA A 127 0.40 -20.68 -23.32
N GLN A 128 -0.10 -19.48 -23.65
CA GLN A 128 0.75 -18.34 -24.00
C GLN A 128 1.60 -17.91 -22.80
N LEU A 129 0.99 -17.81 -21.63
CA LEU A 129 1.70 -17.42 -20.41
C LEU A 129 2.72 -18.49 -19.98
N ARG A 130 2.41 -19.77 -20.20
CA ARG A 130 3.37 -20.87 -19.98
C ARG A 130 4.64 -20.69 -20.83
N VAL A 131 4.50 -20.40 -22.11
CA VAL A 131 5.67 -20.16 -23.00
C VAL A 131 6.46 -18.94 -22.55
N LEU A 132 5.80 -17.85 -22.14
CA LEU A 132 6.49 -16.68 -21.60
C LEU A 132 7.31 -17.05 -20.36
N ILE A 133 6.73 -17.82 -19.44
CA ILE A 133 7.40 -18.22 -18.19
C ILE A 133 8.51 -19.25 -18.45
N GLU A 134 8.29 -20.29 -19.24
CA GLU A 134 9.30 -21.35 -19.41
C GLU A 134 10.45 -20.87 -20.33
N ASP A 135 10.13 -20.20 -21.44
CA ASP A 135 11.05 -20.05 -22.58
C ASP A 135 11.50 -18.61 -22.87
N ALA A 136 10.74 -17.58 -22.47
CA ALA A 136 11.12 -16.20 -22.80
C ALA A 136 12.34 -15.71 -21.97
N ARG A 137 12.81 -14.49 -22.28
CA ARG A 137 13.70 -13.73 -21.38
C ARG A 137 12.84 -12.85 -20.48
N ASP A 138 13.15 -11.57 -20.40
CA ASP A 138 12.31 -10.56 -19.79
C ASP A 138 11.02 -10.40 -20.60
N PHE A 139 9.91 -10.30 -19.90
CA PHE A 139 8.61 -10.02 -20.47
C PHE A 139 7.75 -9.32 -19.43
N GLU A 140 6.73 -8.61 -19.88
CA GLU A 140 5.68 -8.05 -19.04
C GLU A 140 4.33 -8.25 -19.73
N THR A 141 3.30 -8.52 -18.94
CA THR A 141 1.91 -8.61 -19.42
C THR A 141 1.16 -7.33 -19.11
N THR A 142 0.12 -7.05 -19.89
CA THR A 142 -0.91 -6.08 -19.50
C THR A 142 -1.76 -6.63 -18.33
N TRP A 143 -2.56 -5.76 -17.73
CA TRP A 143 -3.54 -6.15 -16.71
C TRP A 143 -4.59 -7.08 -17.29
N THR A 144 -4.74 -8.26 -16.69
CA THR A 144 -5.77 -9.24 -17.01
C THR A 144 -6.80 -9.27 -15.89
N ALA A 145 -8.09 -9.17 -16.23
CA ALA A 145 -9.17 -9.29 -15.27
C ALA A 145 -9.31 -10.72 -14.75
N ASP A 146 -9.61 -10.85 -13.46
CA ASP A 146 -9.89 -12.08 -12.74
C ASP A 146 -11.20 -11.92 -11.95
N LYS A 147 -11.58 -12.92 -11.16
CA LYS A 147 -12.81 -12.94 -10.38
C LYS A 147 -12.81 -11.87 -9.28
N HIS A 148 -14.00 -11.46 -8.85
CA HIS A 148 -14.19 -10.55 -7.71
C HIS A 148 -13.46 -9.20 -7.85
N GLY A 149 -13.43 -8.64 -9.07
CA GLY A 149 -12.79 -7.35 -9.35
C GLY A 149 -11.27 -7.35 -9.18
N LEU A 150 -10.64 -8.53 -9.12
CA LEU A 150 -9.20 -8.65 -9.12
C LEU A 150 -8.67 -8.47 -10.54
N HIS A 151 -7.48 -7.90 -10.62
CA HIS A 151 -6.69 -7.80 -11.82
C HIS A 151 -5.29 -8.31 -11.52
N TYR A 152 -4.65 -8.98 -12.47
CA TYR A 152 -3.27 -9.40 -12.31
C TYR A 152 -2.44 -9.05 -13.54
N ARG A 153 -1.14 -8.90 -13.31
CA ARG A 153 -0.13 -8.86 -14.35
C ARG A 153 1.12 -9.61 -13.88
N VAL A 154 1.94 -10.00 -14.84
CA VAL A 154 3.13 -10.82 -14.62
C VAL A 154 4.28 -10.20 -15.37
N TRP A 155 5.45 -10.17 -14.75
CA TRP A 155 6.68 -9.81 -15.44
C TRP A 155 7.85 -10.62 -14.91
N ARG A 156 8.90 -10.73 -15.73
CA ARG A 156 10.16 -11.30 -15.30
C ARG A 156 11.31 -10.36 -15.65
N THR A 157 12.27 -10.28 -14.73
CA THR A 157 13.54 -9.59 -14.90
C THR A 157 14.69 -10.51 -14.57
N GLU A 158 15.80 -10.36 -15.29
CA GLU A 158 17.10 -10.89 -14.89
C GLU A 158 17.93 -9.79 -14.20
N ASN A 159 18.18 -9.94 -12.90
CA ASN A 159 18.98 -9.00 -12.11
C ASN A 159 20.35 -9.61 -11.76
N PRO A 160 21.45 -8.85 -11.83
CA PRO A 160 22.79 -9.36 -11.48
C PRO A 160 22.92 -9.87 -10.05
N ALA A 161 22.14 -9.32 -9.11
CA ALA A 161 22.18 -9.70 -7.69
C ALA A 161 21.26 -10.88 -7.35
N ASP A 162 20.06 -10.92 -7.94
CA ASP A 162 19.00 -11.87 -7.56
C ASP A 162 18.81 -13.00 -8.58
N GLY A 163 19.52 -12.94 -9.71
CA GLY A 163 19.28 -13.80 -10.87
C GLY A 163 17.93 -13.51 -11.52
N GLU A 164 17.32 -14.54 -12.09
CA GLU A 164 15.97 -14.44 -12.68
C GLU A 164 14.90 -14.32 -11.59
N VAL A 165 14.03 -13.32 -11.72
CA VAL A 165 12.92 -13.04 -10.79
C VAL A 165 11.61 -12.94 -11.56
N LEU A 166 10.72 -13.92 -11.41
CA LEU A 166 9.35 -13.87 -11.91
C LEU A 166 8.46 -13.23 -10.86
N THR A 167 7.75 -12.17 -11.24
CA THR A 167 6.90 -11.39 -10.36
C THR A 167 5.44 -11.46 -10.81
N VAL A 168 4.54 -11.65 -9.86
CA VAL A 168 3.10 -11.62 -10.06
C VAL A 168 2.53 -10.53 -9.16
N GLU A 169 1.79 -9.60 -9.75
CA GLU A 169 1.06 -8.58 -9.01
C GLU A 169 -0.43 -8.84 -9.16
N TYR A 170 -1.14 -8.82 -8.03
CA TYR A 170 -2.59 -8.68 -8.00
C TYR A 170 -2.96 -7.30 -7.50
N ALA A 171 -4.00 -6.72 -8.09
CA ALA A 171 -4.62 -5.48 -7.67
C ALA A 171 -6.13 -5.62 -7.60
N ARG A 172 -6.73 -5.00 -6.59
CA ARG A 172 -8.15 -4.69 -6.50
C ARG A 172 -8.24 -3.22 -6.09
N PRO A 173 -8.38 -2.30 -7.07
CA PRO A 173 -8.42 -0.87 -6.79
C PRO A 173 -9.48 -0.53 -5.75
N THR A 174 -9.09 0.28 -4.77
CA THR A 174 -9.96 0.75 -3.70
C THR A 174 -9.41 2.06 -3.14
N SER A 175 -10.28 2.93 -2.65
CA SER A 175 -9.86 4.21 -2.07
C SER A 175 -9.80 4.15 -0.54
N ALA A 176 -9.02 5.03 0.07
CA ALA A 176 -9.02 5.20 1.53
C ALA A 176 -10.42 5.60 2.04
N ALA A 177 -11.18 6.38 1.25
CA ALA A 177 -12.57 6.70 1.56
C ALA A 177 -13.47 5.46 1.59
N GLN A 178 -13.28 4.51 0.66
CA GLN A 178 -14.00 3.24 0.65
C GLN A 178 -13.61 2.38 1.87
N LEU A 179 -12.32 2.26 2.19
CA LEU A 179 -11.84 1.58 3.39
C LEU A 179 -12.52 2.12 4.66
N LEU A 180 -12.57 3.45 4.80
CA LEU A 180 -13.22 4.12 5.94
C LEU A 180 -14.73 3.86 5.98
N ALA A 181 -15.40 3.86 4.82
CA ALA A 181 -16.82 3.56 4.74
C ALA A 181 -17.13 2.10 5.15
N ASP A 182 -16.35 1.14 4.65
CA ASP A 182 -16.47 -0.28 4.99
C ASP A 182 -16.20 -0.53 6.48
N ALA A 183 -15.17 0.12 7.02
CA ALA A 183 -14.86 0.06 8.45
C ALA A 183 -15.97 0.69 9.32
N ALA A 184 -16.53 1.83 8.90
CA ALA A 184 -17.65 2.47 9.60
C ALA A 184 -18.90 1.57 9.60
N TRP A 185 -19.18 0.90 8.48
CA TRP A 185 -20.25 -0.10 8.40
C TRP A 185 -20.05 -1.23 9.41
N ASP A 186 -18.84 -1.75 9.50
CA ASP A 186 -18.46 -2.82 10.43
C ASP A 186 -18.68 -2.41 11.89
N VAL A 187 -18.43 -1.14 12.23
CA VAL A 187 -18.73 -0.61 13.57
C VAL A 187 -20.23 -0.48 13.79
N ILE A 188 -20.97 0.13 12.84
CA ILE A 188 -22.42 0.37 12.95
C ILE A 188 -23.19 -0.95 13.10
N THR A 189 -22.81 -1.98 12.35
CA THR A 189 -23.49 -3.29 12.41
C THR A 189 -23.29 -4.02 13.73
N ARG A 190 -22.22 -3.70 14.49
CA ARG A 190 -21.91 -4.28 15.81
C ARG A 190 -22.55 -3.53 16.98
N ILE A 191 -23.19 -2.38 16.77
CA ILE A 191 -23.87 -1.62 17.82
C ILE A 191 -25.02 -2.45 18.42
N LYS A 192 -25.02 -2.61 19.75
CA LYS A 192 -26.06 -3.37 20.47
C LYS A 192 -27.41 -2.64 20.54
N ASP A 193 -27.38 -1.32 20.62
CA ASP A 193 -28.59 -0.50 20.61
C ASP A 193 -29.21 -0.45 19.20
N ARG A 194 -30.37 -1.09 19.05
CA ARG A 194 -31.08 -1.19 17.77
C ARG A 194 -31.70 0.12 17.32
N ALA A 195 -32.03 1.03 18.23
CA ALA A 195 -32.57 2.35 17.87
C ALA A 195 -31.46 3.21 17.28
N LEU A 196 -30.32 3.30 17.98
CA LEU A 196 -29.14 4.02 17.50
C LEU A 196 -28.60 3.43 16.19
N GLN A 197 -28.55 2.10 16.08
CA GLN A 197 -28.12 1.44 14.84
C GLN A 197 -29.00 1.83 13.64
N ARG A 198 -30.32 1.80 13.79
CA ARG A 198 -31.25 2.18 12.72
C ARG A 198 -31.11 3.66 12.36
N GLU A 199 -31.00 4.54 13.37
CA GLU A 199 -30.80 5.97 13.12
C GLU A 199 -29.53 6.22 12.32
N LEU A 200 -28.40 5.58 12.65
CA LEU A 200 -27.15 5.73 11.92
C LEU A 200 -27.25 5.18 10.49
N MET A 201 -27.94 4.04 10.30
CA MET A 201 -28.22 3.50 8.96
C MET A 201 -29.08 4.48 8.14
N ASP A 202 -30.13 5.06 8.71
CA ASP A 202 -31.00 6.02 8.03
C ASP A 202 -30.24 7.31 7.66
N ARG A 203 -29.38 7.81 8.56
CA ARG A 203 -28.53 8.98 8.29
C ARG A 203 -27.46 8.68 7.23
N SER A 204 -26.94 7.45 7.19
CA SER A 204 -25.98 7.04 6.15
C SER A 204 -26.58 7.11 4.74
N ALA A 205 -27.89 6.88 4.59
CA ALA A 205 -28.58 6.99 3.32
C ALA A 205 -28.74 8.44 2.83
N GLN A 206 -28.64 9.43 3.73
CA GLN A 206 -28.85 10.86 3.42
C GLN A 206 -27.53 11.64 3.25
N GLY A 207 -26.47 11.26 3.97
CA GLY A 207 -25.19 12.00 3.98
C GLY A 207 -23.94 11.13 3.82
N GLY A 208 -24.08 9.84 3.54
CA GLY A 208 -22.96 8.90 3.48
C GLY A 208 -22.57 8.33 4.85
N MET A 209 -22.03 7.11 4.83
CA MET A 209 -21.82 6.29 6.02
C MET A 209 -20.79 6.87 7.00
N LEU A 210 -19.68 7.37 6.48
CA LEU A 210 -18.63 7.97 7.29
C LEU A 210 -19.10 9.27 7.96
N GLN A 211 -19.85 10.11 7.24
CA GLN A 211 -20.38 11.36 7.80
C GLN A 211 -21.41 11.11 8.90
N ALA A 212 -22.31 10.13 8.70
CA ALA A 212 -23.27 9.73 9.72
C ALA A 212 -22.57 9.21 11.00
N PHE A 213 -21.50 8.42 10.83
CA PHE A 213 -20.71 7.92 11.95
C PHE A 213 -19.96 9.03 12.70
N LEU A 214 -19.23 9.90 11.98
CA LEU A 214 -18.48 11.00 12.59
C LEU A 214 -19.39 12.04 13.26
N GLY A 215 -20.57 12.29 12.71
CA GLY A 215 -21.56 13.20 13.29
C GLY A 215 -22.17 12.71 14.62
N ALA A 216 -22.05 11.42 14.92
CA ALA A 216 -22.43 10.84 16.20
C ALA A 216 -21.29 10.89 17.25
N ARG A 217 -20.09 11.33 16.87
CA ARG A 217 -18.92 11.47 17.74
C ARG A 217 -18.70 12.92 18.19
N HIS A 218 -17.65 13.15 18.98
CA HIS A 218 -17.29 14.49 19.43
C HIS A 218 -16.91 15.41 18.25
N LYS A 219 -17.07 16.72 18.43
CA LYS A 219 -16.89 17.77 17.42
C LYS A 219 -15.55 17.79 16.64
N ASN A 220 -14.53 17.06 17.11
CA ASN A 220 -13.20 17.00 16.50
C ASN A 220 -12.91 15.68 15.76
N ALA A 221 -13.83 14.72 15.75
CA ALA A 221 -13.59 13.38 15.21
C ALA A 221 -13.17 13.40 13.73
N ALA A 222 -13.74 14.31 12.92
CA ALA A 222 -13.36 14.46 11.51
C ALA A 222 -11.92 14.96 11.34
N ALA A 223 -11.49 15.93 12.16
CA ALA A 223 -10.12 16.46 12.11
C ALA A 223 -9.10 15.42 12.61
N ASN A 224 -9.46 14.65 13.64
CA ASN A 224 -8.61 13.57 14.13
C ASN A 224 -8.48 12.44 13.10
N LEU A 225 -9.58 12.13 12.38
CA LEU A 225 -9.56 11.12 11.32
C LEU A 225 -8.65 11.54 10.15
N ASP A 226 -8.73 12.80 9.72
CA ASP A 226 -7.90 13.32 8.63
C ASP A 226 -6.40 13.28 8.95
N ALA A 227 -6.04 13.34 10.23
CA ALA A 227 -4.66 13.18 10.69
C ALA A 227 -4.17 11.71 10.66
N LEU A 228 -5.06 10.72 10.56
CA LEU A 228 -4.67 9.31 10.50
C LEU A 228 -4.13 8.92 9.12
N PRO A 229 -3.05 8.13 9.05
CA PRO A 229 -2.56 7.59 7.79
C PRO A 229 -3.61 6.80 6.99
N GLU A 230 -4.51 6.07 7.67
CA GLU A 230 -5.57 5.29 7.05
C GLU A 230 -6.62 6.13 6.30
N ALA A 231 -6.66 7.45 6.51
CA ALA A 231 -7.48 8.34 5.69
C ALA A 231 -6.89 8.62 4.31
N HIS A 232 -5.61 8.31 4.10
CA HIS A 232 -4.86 8.64 2.88
C HIS A 232 -4.24 7.42 2.19
N PHE A 233 -4.04 6.32 2.93
CA PHE A 233 -3.43 5.09 2.45
C PHE A 233 -4.36 3.89 2.66
N THR A 234 -4.36 2.98 1.68
CA THR A 234 -5.07 1.70 1.77
C THR A 234 -4.34 0.64 0.95
N ILE A 235 -4.62 -0.63 1.22
CA ILE A 235 -4.05 -1.77 0.50
C ILE A 235 -4.86 -2.00 -0.77
N GLN A 236 -4.22 -1.82 -1.92
CA GLN A 236 -4.83 -1.99 -3.24
C GLN A 236 -4.21 -3.13 -4.03
N ALA A 237 -2.97 -3.50 -3.72
CA ALA A 237 -2.23 -4.51 -4.46
C ALA A 237 -1.41 -5.42 -3.54
N ASN A 238 -0.90 -6.50 -4.10
CA ASN A 238 0.07 -7.37 -3.46
C ASN A 238 0.94 -8.03 -4.53
N VAL A 239 2.22 -8.21 -4.22
CA VAL A 239 3.23 -8.72 -5.15
C VAL A 239 3.85 -10.01 -4.59
N GLY A 240 3.84 -11.05 -5.41
CA GLY A 240 4.52 -12.32 -5.18
C GLY A 240 5.71 -12.48 -6.12
N ARG A 241 6.78 -13.16 -5.66
CA ARG A 241 8.01 -13.37 -6.44
C ARG A 241 8.49 -14.82 -6.37
N LEU A 242 9.02 -15.32 -7.48
CA LEU A 242 9.80 -16.56 -7.58
C LEU A 242 11.18 -16.22 -8.11
N THR A 243 12.20 -16.91 -7.63
CA THR A 243 13.59 -16.73 -8.07
C THR A 243 14.21 -18.05 -8.54
N GLY A 244 15.31 -17.98 -9.29
CA GLY A 244 16.04 -19.16 -9.74
C GLY A 244 15.21 -20.06 -10.64
N ALA A 245 15.34 -21.39 -10.49
CA ALA A 245 14.65 -22.36 -11.35
C ALA A 245 13.12 -22.24 -11.28
N ASP A 246 12.57 -21.80 -10.15
CA ASP A 246 11.12 -21.63 -10.00
C ASP A 246 10.59 -20.42 -10.78
N ALA A 247 11.45 -19.43 -11.10
CA ALA A 247 11.08 -18.30 -11.96
C ALA A 247 10.77 -18.71 -13.41
N ARG A 248 11.15 -19.94 -13.81
CA ARG A 248 10.81 -20.56 -15.10
C ARG A 248 9.80 -21.70 -14.99
N ASN A 249 9.21 -21.93 -13.81
CA ASN A 249 8.31 -23.05 -13.57
C ASN A 249 6.85 -22.60 -13.57
N PHE A 250 6.08 -23.03 -14.57
CA PHE A 250 4.68 -22.63 -14.72
C PHE A 250 3.76 -23.12 -13.58
N GLU A 251 4.04 -24.28 -12.99
CA GLU A 251 3.25 -24.78 -11.85
C GLU A 251 3.59 -24.05 -10.54
N ALA A 252 4.86 -23.67 -10.36
CA ALA A 252 5.25 -22.77 -9.27
C ALA A 252 4.56 -21.41 -9.42
N TYR A 253 4.54 -20.85 -10.63
CA TYR A 253 3.80 -19.63 -10.96
C TYR A 253 2.32 -19.73 -10.58
N ARG A 254 1.61 -20.81 -10.95
CA ARG A 254 0.19 -20.97 -10.60
C ARG A 254 -0.05 -20.99 -9.09
N THR A 255 0.88 -21.57 -8.35
CA THR A 255 0.83 -21.60 -6.89
C THR A 255 1.06 -20.22 -6.30
N LEU A 256 2.07 -19.50 -6.80
CA LEU A 256 2.33 -18.11 -6.42
C LEU A 256 1.14 -17.20 -6.75
N GLN A 257 0.56 -17.33 -7.94
CA GLN A 257 -0.57 -16.54 -8.41
C GLN A 257 -1.75 -16.62 -7.44
N ARG A 258 -2.16 -17.85 -7.06
CA ARG A 258 -3.22 -18.07 -6.07
C ARG A 258 -2.86 -17.47 -4.71
N ALA A 259 -1.67 -17.77 -4.20
CA ALA A 259 -1.22 -17.27 -2.91
C ALA A 259 -1.18 -15.72 -2.86
N THR A 260 -0.81 -15.08 -3.97
CA THR A 260 -0.74 -13.61 -4.08
C THR A 260 -2.12 -12.99 -4.02
N ALA A 261 -3.10 -13.57 -4.72
CA ALA A 261 -4.50 -13.13 -4.71
C ALA A 261 -5.17 -13.33 -3.34
N ASP A 262 -4.96 -14.50 -2.71
CA ASP A 262 -5.50 -14.82 -1.38
C ASP A 262 -4.91 -13.89 -0.31
N THR A 263 -3.62 -13.59 -0.42
CA THR A 263 -2.93 -12.64 0.47
C THR A 263 -3.49 -11.24 0.32
N LEU A 264 -3.72 -10.74 -0.91
CA LEU A 264 -4.34 -9.43 -1.13
C LEU A 264 -5.72 -9.34 -0.45
N THR A 265 -6.57 -10.34 -0.67
CA THR A 265 -7.91 -10.35 -0.08
C THR A 265 -7.83 -10.37 1.45
N SER A 266 -6.94 -11.19 2.02
CA SER A 266 -6.74 -11.25 3.47
C SER A 266 -6.21 -9.94 4.06
N LEU A 267 -5.30 -9.25 3.36
CA LEU A 267 -4.76 -7.97 3.76
C LEU A 267 -5.84 -6.88 3.77
N GLN A 268 -6.69 -6.82 2.73
CA GLN A 268 -7.81 -5.88 2.66
C GLN A 268 -8.83 -6.12 3.78
N ASP A 269 -9.22 -7.37 4.03
CA ASP A 269 -10.11 -7.73 5.13
C ASP A 269 -9.53 -7.37 6.50
N HIS A 270 -8.21 -7.53 6.67
CA HIS A 270 -7.52 -7.15 7.89
C HIS A 270 -7.49 -5.63 8.07
N ALA A 271 -7.22 -4.88 7.00
CA ALA A 271 -7.22 -3.42 7.02
C ALA A 271 -8.59 -2.88 7.47
N VAL A 272 -9.70 -3.38 6.92
CA VAL A 272 -11.06 -2.99 7.34
C VAL A 272 -11.27 -3.24 8.83
N LYS A 273 -10.86 -4.40 9.35
CA LYS A 273 -11.00 -4.73 10.78
C LYS A 273 -10.15 -3.86 11.69
N GLN A 274 -8.92 -3.54 11.27
CA GLN A 274 -8.02 -2.65 11.99
C GLN A 274 -8.60 -1.23 12.07
N VAL A 275 -9.02 -0.67 10.93
CA VAL A 275 -9.65 0.65 10.89
C VAL A 275 -10.96 0.66 11.69
N ALA A 276 -11.78 -0.38 11.61
CA ALA A 276 -13.00 -0.49 12.40
C ALA A 276 -12.72 -0.53 13.90
N ALA A 277 -11.62 -1.16 14.34
CA ALA A 277 -11.20 -1.14 15.75
C ALA A 277 -10.79 0.28 16.19
N THR A 278 -10.03 1.01 15.37
CA THR A 278 -9.67 2.41 15.62
C THR A 278 -10.91 3.30 15.68
N LEU A 279 -11.82 3.16 14.70
CA LEU A 279 -13.09 3.88 14.67
C LEU A 279 -14.01 3.49 15.83
N GLY A 280 -13.95 2.27 16.34
CA GLY A 280 -14.76 1.80 17.47
C GLY A 280 -14.24 2.25 18.83
N GLY A 281 -12.94 2.55 18.94
CA GLY A 281 -12.29 3.10 20.14
C GLY A 281 -12.45 4.63 20.25
N ASP A 282 -11.58 5.26 21.04
CA ASP A 282 -11.51 6.72 21.13
C ASP A 282 -10.76 7.27 19.89
N LEU A 283 -11.41 8.15 19.13
CA LEU A 283 -10.79 8.93 18.03
C LEU A 283 -10.26 10.27 18.55
#